data_AF-A0A7X7JYJ0-F1
#
_entry.id   AF-A0A7X7JYJ0-F1
#
_cell.length_a   1.000
_cell.length_b   1.000
_cell.length_c   1.000
_cell.angle_alpha   90.00
_cell.angle_beta   90.00
_cell.angle_gamma   90.00
#
_symmetry.space_group_name_H-M   'P 1'
#
loop_
_entity.id
_entity.type
_entity.pdbx_description
1 polymer ?
#
loop_
_entity_poly.entity_id
_entity_poly.type
_entity_poly.pdbx_seq_one_letter_code
_entity_poly.pdbx_strand_id
1 'polypeptide(L)'
;MAKDMLFGFCYMPQLIRVEDFSPYWVLDRWTRENTLTDLKIMRAIGSSCIRVHITPPLPGATAYDRLSDRRTVPITGEKYLELTDLIVETARALGLRVHFDIGSSLSEVSEISIDGWIGRYRGLVESYQFANENYASFATDMTEGRPVTFERYAGLLARARRLDPAAKFTADLFAPQIAYARDHFPELYDGLDILNTHPYYCTDHRGWTDEWIEALVAVHTRGGSWPDGIPWKPETVMMQNFAGIADFDKELWITETAATGDGFWSALVPDDVEAACWRTGIQALVGCEQLTRVYWCWFSDKMHSVEAGVTQAGAVNYDRTPTPLTRAFQELAEAHAPAESIVRRLRVELDSITVDAGAREALLTARITNHDQSRVHGRARLEPPEGLSGTSDPFEFTLAPGQTVMREFPLRVGSLPETTNHVFLRVEADGQVHYGWGMVVQPKSVVLASEGLQVPGVRYLPDPEAVQDFLTRYGDQCTVVVGPGSGHWDVELGFRLKTVFGALLGRTVPIKTWFMIEEVWDRPLIVVGRPALNFIAQIIEFGLPPESRACALAPGEGFVQMVDRPLGDPMGGWNTSPREKLLGFRKCPAALYIAGGDDDGTKKATYDLIRRIWHPEGEAAPRVWWV
;
A
#
# COMPACT_ATOMS: atom_id res chain seq x y z
N MET A 1 0.58 15.59 28.15
CA MET A 1 -0.25 15.85 26.95
C MET A 1 0.51 15.29 25.76
N ALA A 2 -0.15 14.60 24.83
CA ALA A 2 0.51 14.09 23.63
C ALA A 2 1.00 15.27 22.77
N LYS A 3 2.18 15.13 22.15
CA LYS A 3 2.70 16.11 21.18
C LYS A 3 1.80 16.11 19.95
N ASP A 4 1.47 17.29 19.44
CA ASP A 4 0.74 17.41 18.17
C ASP A 4 1.65 16.98 17.01
N MET A 5 1.17 16.05 16.18
CA MET A 5 1.89 15.52 15.03
C MET A 5 0.90 15.18 13.92
N LEU A 6 1.24 15.51 12.68
CA LEU A 6 0.38 15.23 11.54
C LEU A 6 0.78 13.90 10.89
N PHE A 7 -0.20 13.03 10.68
CA PHE A 7 0.01 11.78 9.97
C PHE A 7 -0.67 11.79 8.61
N GLY A 8 -0.01 11.15 7.66
CA GLY A 8 -0.49 11.04 6.30
C GLY A 8 0.00 9.80 5.60
N PHE A 9 -0.35 9.72 4.33
CA PHE A 9 0.07 8.62 3.47
C PHE A 9 0.79 9.14 2.24
N CYS A 10 1.78 8.37 1.82
CA CYS A 10 2.25 8.42 0.46
C CYS A 10 1.13 7.90 -0.46
N TYR A 11 0.72 8.74 -1.40
CA TYR A 11 -0.28 8.43 -2.41
C TYR A 11 0.37 8.52 -3.79
N MET A 12 0.61 7.36 -4.37
CA MET A 12 1.23 7.23 -5.67
C MET A 12 0.20 6.91 -6.74
N PRO A 13 -0.13 7.87 -7.61
CA PRO A 13 -0.62 7.56 -8.95
C PRO A 13 0.54 7.16 -9.89
N GLN A 14 1.61 6.52 -9.38
CA GLN A 14 2.79 6.23 -10.20
C GLN A 14 2.61 4.97 -11.05
N LEU A 15 2.81 5.14 -12.36
CA LEU A 15 2.98 4.08 -13.34
C LEU A 15 4.47 3.98 -13.70
N ILE A 16 5.31 3.48 -12.79
CA ILE A 16 6.76 3.38 -13.05
C ILE A 16 7.07 2.22 -14.00
N ARG A 17 6.37 1.08 -13.83
CA ARG A 17 6.44 -0.09 -14.72
C ARG A 17 5.09 -0.78 -14.80
N VAL A 18 4.59 -0.87 -16.02
CA VAL A 18 3.47 -1.73 -16.38
C VAL A 18 4.07 -2.96 -17.04
N GLU A 19 3.88 -4.14 -16.48
CA GLU A 19 4.26 -5.38 -17.17
C GLU A 19 3.37 -5.60 -18.40
N ASP A 20 3.91 -6.26 -19.43
CA ASP A 20 3.20 -6.62 -20.66
C ASP A 20 1.88 -7.38 -20.42
N PHE A 21 1.76 -8.05 -19.27
CA PHE A 21 0.59 -8.82 -18.85
C PHE A 21 -0.44 -8.00 -18.05
N SER A 22 -0.14 -6.76 -17.64
CA SER A 22 -0.95 -6.01 -16.66
C SER A 22 -0.98 -4.46 -16.82
N PRO A 23 -1.20 -3.89 -18.02
CA PRO A 23 -1.50 -2.45 -18.11
C PRO A 23 -2.77 -2.04 -17.40
N TYR A 24 -3.75 -2.93 -17.30
CA TYR A 24 -5.10 -2.55 -16.92
C TYR A 24 -5.33 -2.53 -15.39
N TRP A 25 -4.62 -3.34 -14.60
CA TRP A 25 -4.86 -3.39 -13.15
C TRP A 25 -4.36 -2.15 -12.39
N VAL A 26 -3.33 -1.48 -12.89
CA VAL A 26 -2.91 -0.18 -12.34
C VAL A 26 -3.89 0.93 -12.76
N LEU A 27 -4.62 0.75 -13.88
CA LEU A 27 -5.58 1.72 -14.42
C LEU A 27 -7.00 1.57 -13.87
N ASP A 28 -7.43 0.35 -13.53
CA ASP A 28 -8.76 0.05 -12.95
C ASP A 28 -9.00 0.84 -11.67
N ARG A 29 -7.92 1.11 -10.93
CA ARG A 29 -7.94 1.90 -9.70
C ARG A 29 -8.03 3.39 -9.92
N TRP A 30 -7.56 3.88 -11.06
CA TRP A 30 -7.40 5.30 -11.24
C TRP A 30 -8.60 5.92 -11.96
N THR A 31 -9.69 5.94 -11.21
CA THR A 31 -10.97 6.57 -11.56
C THR A 31 -11.31 7.65 -10.53
N ARG A 32 -12.20 8.57 -10.90
CA ARG A 32 -12.70 9.61 -10.00
C ARG A 32 -13.31 9.04 -8.72
N GLU A 33 -14.15 8.02 -8.85
CA GLU A 33 -14.84 7.37 -7.73
C GLU A 33 -13.87 6.71 -6.74
N ASN A 34 -12.90 5.95 -7.27
CA ASN A 34 -11.87 5.29 -6.47
C ASN A 34 -11.00 6.31 -5.72
N THR A 35 -10.59 7.39 -6.40
CA THR A 35 -9.79 8.46 -5.79
C THR A 35 -10.56 9.18 -4.67
N LEU A 36 -11.85 9.48 -4.89
CA LEU A 36 -12.71 10.06 -3.86
C LEU A 36 -12.89 9.13 -2.66
N THR A 37 -13.03 7.82 -2.91
CA THR A 37 -13.13 6.80 -1.87
C THR A 37 -11.85 6.75 -1.03
N ASP A 38 -10.67 6.73 -1.67
CA ASP A 38 -9.38 6.74 -0.99
C ASP A 38 -9.25 7.95 -0.06
N LEU A 39 -9.55 9.16 -0.55
CA LEU A 39 -9.46 10.39 0.24
C LEU A 39 -10.43 10.44 1.42
N LYS A 40 -11.65 9.90 1.25
CA LYS A 40 -12.62 9.76 2.35
C LYS A 40 -12.13 8.77 3.40
N ILE A 41 -11.58 7.63 2.99
CA ILE A 41 -11.01 6.63 3.91
C ILE A 41 -9.82 7.22 4.66
N MET A 42 -8.86 7.86 3.96
CA MET A 42 -7.74 8.56 4.59
C MET A 42 -8.25 9.52 5.68
N ARG A 43 -9.27 10.33 5.37
CA ARG A 43 -9.86 11.26 6.34
C ARG A 43 -10.57 10.54 7.49
N ALA A 44 -11.26 9.43 7.21
CA ALA A 44 -11.96 8.64 8.22
C ALA A 44 -11.00 7.99 9.22
N ILE A 45 -9.83 7.55 8.76
CA ILE A 45 -8.79 6.96 9.61
C ILE A 45 -7.84 8.02 10.21
N GLY A 46 -8.22 9.29 10.15
CA GLY A 46 -7.54 10.37 10.87
C GLY A 46 -6.39 11.05 10.13
N SER A 47 -6.16 10.72 8.86
CA SER A 47 -5.14 11.42 8.06
C SER A 47 -5.39 12.93 8.05
N SER A 48 -4.30 13.67 8.20
CA SER A 48 -4.27 15.14 8.17
C SER A 48 -3.47 15.66 6.97
N CYS A 49 -2.71 14.80 6.30
CA CYS A 49 -1.91 15.17 5.14
C CYS A 49 -1.80 14.04 4.13
N ILE A 50 -1.49 14.41 2.88
CA ILE A 50 -1.27 13.48 1.78
C ILE A 50 -0.02 13.91 1.01
N ARG A 51 0.84 12.95 0.70
CA ARG A 51 2.00 13.17 -0.17
C ARG A 51 1.70 12.56 -1.53
N VAL A 52 1.66 13.37 -2.58
CA VAL A 52 1.31 12.93 -3.93
C VAL A 52 2.56 12.94 -4.80
N HIS A 53 2.93 11.77 -5.31
CA HIS A 53 4.09 11.66 -6.19
C HIS A 53 3.67 11.90 -7.65
N ILE A 54 4.08 13.03 -8.22
CA ILE A 54 3.78 13.42 -9.61
C ILE A 54 4.79 12.79 -10.56
N THR A 55 4.37 11.83 -11.37
CA THR A 55 5.24 11.10 -12.31
C THR A 55 5.50 11.86 -13.61
N PRO A 56 4.49 12.39 -14.35
CA PRO A 56 4.76 13.23 -15.50
C PRO A 56 5.27 14.58 -15.00
N PRO A 57 6.52 14.97 -15.33
CA PRO A 57 7.09 16.22 -14.86
C PRO A 57 6.37 17.44 -15.45
N LEU A 58 5.60 17.28 -16.54
CA LEU A 58 4.84 18.34 -17.18
C LEU A 58 3.32 18.07 -17.06
N PRO A 59 2.52 19.05 -16.62
CA PRO A 59 1.06 18.93 -16.67
C PRO A 59 0.60 18.72 -18.11
N GLY A 60 -0.26 17.73 -18.36
CA GLY A 60 -0.80 17.50 -19.70
C GLY A 60 0.15 16.82 -20.69
N ALA A 61 1.28 16.26 -20.25
CA ALA A 61 2.17 15.48 -21.11
C ALA A 61 1.41 14.37 -21.85
N THR A 62 1.40 14.39 -23.19
CA THR A 62 0.61 13.42 -23.99
C THR A 62 1.20 12.01 -24.02
N ALA A 63 2.46 11.86 -23.58
CA ALA A 63 3.14 10.59 -23.36
C ALA A 63 4.15 10.72 -22.20
N TYR A 64 4.43 9.62 -21.51
CA TYR A 64 5.47 9.54 -20.48
C TYR A 64 6.40 8.35 -20.78
N ASP A 65 7.59 8.65 -21.30
CA ASP A 65 8.51 7.71 -21.97
C ASP A 65 9.56 7.06 -21.05
N ARG A 66 9.36 7.06 -19.72
CA ARG A 66 10.31 6.37 -18.80
C ARG A 66 10.34 4.85 -18.94
N LEU A 67 9.43 4.27 -19.71
CA LEU A 67 9.48 2.87 -20.12
C LEU A 67 10.38 2.76 -21.34
N SER A 68 11.69 2.90 -21.11
CA SER A 68 12.74 2.84 -22.14
C SER A 68 12.80 1.53 -22.92
N ASP A 69 11.93 0.56 -22.62
CA ASP A 69 11.58 -0.54 -23.49
C ASP A 69 10.18 -1.05 -23.09
N ARG A 70 9.31 -1.24 -24.09
CA ARG A 70 7.92 -1.77 -24.02
C ARG A 70 6.80 -0.80 -23.65
N ARG A 71 6.08 -0.41 -24.72
CA ARG A 71 4.66 -0.01 -24.83
C ARG A 71 4.25 1.20 -23.98
N THR A 72 3.94 2.30 -24.66
CA THR A 72 3.19 3.45 -24.13
C THR A 72 2.03 2.98 -23.25
N VAL A 73 2.12 3.25 -21.94
CA VAL A 73 0.98 3.10 -21.05
C VAL A 73 -0.06 4.16 -21.44
N PRO A 74 -1.33 3.81 -21.68
CA PRO A 74 -2.32 4.71 -22.25
C PRO A 74 -2.90 5.69 -21.22
N ILE A 75 -2.10 6.22 -20.30
CA ILE A 75 -2.50 7.40 -19.52
C ILE A 75 -1.97 8.63 -20.25
N THR A 76 -2.89 9.40 -20.80
CA THR A 76 -2.62 10.76 -21.24
C THR A 76 -2.39 11.64 -20.02
N GLY A 77 -1.49 12.62 -20.12
CA GLY A 77 -1.26 13.60 -19.05
C GLY A 77 -2.51 14.42 -18.72
N GLU A 78 -3.53 14.43 -19.59
CA GLU A 78 -4.86 14.99 -19.29
C GLU A 78 -5.57 14.22 -18.18
N LYS A 79 -5.60 12.87 -18.24
CA LYS A 79 -6.18 12.05 -17.17
C LYS A 79 -5.38 12.20 -15.87
N TYR A 80 -4.06 12.30 -15.97
CA TYR A 80 -3.20 12.58 -14.81
C TYR A 80 -3.55 13.91 -14.15
N LEU A 81 -3.74 14.94 -14.97
CA LEU A 81 -4.09 16.28 -14.52
C LEU A 81 -5.47 16.32 -13.88
N GLU A 82 -6.48 15.73 -14.52
CA GLU A 82 -7.86 15.65 -14.00
C GLU A 82 -7.89 15.02 -12.60
N LEU A 83 -7.15 13.92 -12.41
CA LEU A 83 -7.13 13.22 -11.12
C LEU A 83 -6.32 13.98 -10.08
N THR A 84 -5.27 14.70 -10.49
CA THR A 84 -4.54 15.60 -9.59
C THR A 84 -5.42 16.78 -9.14
N ASP A 85 -6.19 17.37 -10.05
CA ASP A 85 -7.15 18.44 -9.74
C ASP A 85 -8.17 17.94 -8.71
N LEU A 86 -8.76 16.77 -8.96
CA LEU A 86 -9.68 16.10 -8.03
C LEU A 86 -9.06 15.91 -6.65
N ILE A 87 -7.81 15.43 -6.58
CA ILE A 87 -7.10 15.20 -5.32
C ILE A 87 -6.94 16.51 -4.56
N VAL A 88 -6.46 17.58 -5.20
CA VAL A 88 -6.21 18.87 -4.54
C VAL A 88 -7.52 19.50 -4.05
N GLU A 89 -8.55 19.53 -4.89
CA GLU A 89 -9.86 20.08 -4.53
C GLU A 89 -10.50 19.33 -3.37
N THR A 90 -10.47 18.00 -3.44
CA THR A 90 -11.07 17.14 -2.42
C THR A 90 -10.27 17.18 -1.13
N ALA A 91 -8.94 17.10 -1.19
CA ALA A 91 -8.06 17.22 -0.02
C ALA A 91 -8.33 18.53 0.73
N ARG A 92 -8.44 19.65 0.00
CA ARG A 92 -8.80 20.95 0.59
C ARG A 92 -10.17 20.91 1.26
N ALA A 93 -11.19 20.35 0.62
CA ALA A 93 -12.53 20.24 1.19
C ALA A 93 -12.57 19.34 2.44
N LEU A 94 -11.64 18.40 2.56
CA LEU A 94 -11.47 17.50 3.70
C LEU A 94 -10.52 18.05 4.78
N GLY A 95 -9.86 19.19 4.53
CA GLY A 95 -8.84 19.75 5.41
C GLY A 95 -7.53 18.95 5.43
N LEU A 96 -7.27 18.15 4.40
CA LEU A 96 -6.01 17.43 4.21
C LEU A 96 -4.96 18.37 3.62
N ARG A 97 -3.78 18.42 4.22
CA ARG A 97 -2.65 19.19 3.70
C ARG A 97 -1.91 18.41 2.62
N VAL A 98 -1.73 19.04 1.46
CA VAL A 98 -1.13 18.39 0.29
C VAL A 98 0.37 18.71 0.21
N HIS A 99 1.18 17.67 0.02
CA HIS A 99 2.60 17.74 -0.30
C HIS A 99 2.85 17.10 -1.68
N PHE A 100 3.54 17.79 -2.58
CA PHE A 100 3.79 17.31 -3.94
C PHE A 100 5.26 17.01 -4.18
N ASP A 101 5.56 15.82 -4.70
CA ASP A 101 6.84 15.54 -5.36
C ASP A 101 6.68 15.74 -6.86
N ILE A 102 7.35 16.72 -7.43
CA ILE A 102 7.28 17.00 -8.87
C ILE A 102 8.36 16.19 -9.59
N GLY A 103 7.94 15.22 -10.40
CA GLY A 103 8.83 14.35 -11.17
C GLY A 103 9.36 13.17 -10.35
N SER A 104 10.01 12.23 -11.04
CA SER A 104 10.57 11.02 -10.40
C SER A 104 12.11 10.98 -10.42
N SER A 105 12.76 11.90 -11.14
CA SER A 105 14.16 12.27 -10.93
C SER A 105 14.32 13.76 -11.22
N LEU A 106 15.29 14.40 -10.56
CA LEU A 106 15.59 15.80 -10.79
C LEU A 106 15.93 16.08 -12.27
N SER A 107 16.47 15.10 -13.00
CA SER A 107 16.76 15.23 -14.44
C SER A 107 15.54 15.61 -15.27
N GLU A 108 14.34 15.21 -14.85
CA GLU A 108 13.06 15.45 -15.51
C GLU A 108 12.44 16.80 -15.18
N VAL A 109 12.84 17.40 -14.06
CA VAL A 109 12.22 18.63 -13.54
C VAL A 109 12.83 19.82 -14.25
N SER A 110 12.00 20.55 -15.00
CA SER A 110 12.38 21.75 -15.74
C SER A 110 11.71 22.99 -15.16
N GLU A 111 12.14 24.18 -15.59
CA GLU A 111 11.42 25.42 -15.24
C GLU A 111 9.95 25.39 -15.70
N ILE A 112 9.67 24.77 -16.85
CA ILE A 112 8.30 24.62 -17.37
C ILE A 112 7.48 23.68 -16.47
N SER A 113 8.10 22.62 -15.95
CA SER A 113 7.50 21.73 -14.94
C SER A 113 7.07 22.50 -13.70
N ILE A 114 7.97 23.34 -13.18
CA ILE A 114 7.74 24.18 -12.01
C ILE A 114 6.63 25.20 -12.26
N ASP A 115 6.67 25.91 -13.39
CA ASP A 115 5.63 26.85 -13.79
C ASP A 115 4.25 26.20 -13.89
N GLY A 116 4.20 25.03 -14.52
CA GLY A 116 2.96 24.30 -14.74
C GLY A 116 2.32 23.81 -13.44
N TRP A 117 3.09 23.10 -12.61
CA TRP A 117 2.56 22.48 -11.40
C TRP A 117 2.35 23.49 -10.26
N ILE A 118 3.35 24.31 -9.95
CA ILE A 118 3.25 25.28 -8.85
C ILE A 118 2.34 26.45 -9.23
N GLY A 119 2.43 26.93 -10.47
CA GLY A 119 1.54 27.99 -10.95
C GLY A 119 0.06 27.61 -10.89
N ARG A 120 -0.27 26.35 -11.23
CA ARG A 120 -1.65 25.85 -11.20
C ARG A 120 -2.22 25.72 -9.78
N TYR A 121 -1.41 25.25 -8.83
CA TYR A 121 -1.87 24.92 -7.47
C TYR A 121 -1.41 25.91 -6.39
N ARG A 122 -1.00 27.10 -6.80
CA ARG A 122 -0.58 28.18 -5.92
C ARG A 122 -1.59 28.43 -4.80
N GLY A 123 -1.13 28.37 -3.55
CA GLY A 123 -1.95 28.58 -2.36
C GLY A 123 -2.96 27.46 -2.07
N LEU A 124 -2.93 26.36 -2.83
CA LEU A 124 -3.75 25.16 -2.61
C LEU A 124 -2.94 23.99 -2.05
N VAL A 125 -1.68 23.87 -2.48
CA VAL A 125 -0.72 22.88 -1.99
C VAL A 125 0.17 23.51 -0.92
N GLU A 126 0.39 22.81 0.19
CA GLU A 126 1.16 23.35 1.32
C GLU A 126 2.66 23.31 1.05
N SER A 127 3.13 22.28 0.34
CA SER A 127 4.56 22.05 0.19
C SER A 127 4.93 21.29 -1.08
N TYR A 128 6.15 21.54 -1.56
CA TYR A 128 6.70 20.95 -2.78
C TYR A 128 8.11 20.39 -2.57
N GLN A 129 8.42 19.35 -3.34
CA GLN A 129 9.73 18.74 -3.50
C GLN A 129 10.00 18.52 -4.99
N PHE A 130 11.26 18.62 -5.41
CA PHE A 130 11.64 18.34 -6.80
C PHE A 130 12.27 16.96 -6.90
N ALA A 131 11.42 16.02 -7.35
CA ALA A 131 11.66 14.59 -7.45
C ALA A 131 11.96 13.84 -6.15
N ASN A 132 11.82 12.52 -6.20
CA ASN A 132 12.05 11.61 -5.08
C ASN A 132 13.45 10.99 -5.14
N GLU A 133 14.11 10.89 -3.99
CA GLU A 133 15.33 10.15 -3.68
C GLU A 133 16.57 10.45 -4.55
N ASN A 134 16.82 11.74 -4.83
CA ASN A 134 17.95 12.15 -5.68
C ASN A 134 19.30 12.24 -4.93
N TYR A 135 19.44 11.60 -3.76
CA TYR A 135 20.63 11.67 -2.90
C TYR A 135 21.93 11.36 -3.65
N ALA A 136 21.90 10.38 -4.56
CA ALA A 136 23.06 9.95 -5.34
C ALA A 136 23.59 11.05 -6.26
N SER A 137 22.72 11.90 -6.81
CA SER A 137 23.13 13.03 -7.66
C SER A 137 23.92 14.05 -6.85
N PHE A 138 23.46 14.42 -5.65
CA PHE A 138 24.17 15.34 -4.77
C PHE A 138 25.49 14.74 -4.23
N ALA A 139 25.51 13.44 -3.93
CA ALA A 139 26.74 12.76 -3.53
C ALA A 139 27.79 12.76 -4.65
N THR A 140 27.35 12.61 -5.91
CA THR A 140 28.22 12.66 -7.09
C THR A 140 28.83 14.05 -7.24
N ASP A 141 28.02 15.11 -7.14
CA ASP A 141 28.49 16.51 -7.16
C ASP A 141 29.61 16.75 -6.14
N MET A 142 29.41 16.33 -4.88
CA MET A 142 30.38 16.51 -3.79
C MET A 142 31.67 15.72 -4.05
N THR A 143 31.55 14.49 -4.58
CA THR A 143 32.70 13.62 -4.85
C THR A 143 33.54 14.14 -6.02
N GLU A 144 32.88 14.64 -7.06
CA GLU A 144 33.54 15.14 -8.27
C GLU A 144 33.97 16.62 -8.16
N GLY A 145 33.54 17.32 -7.11
CA GLY A 145 33.77 18.77 -6.96
C GLY A 145 33.06 19.61 -8.02
N ARG A 146 31.94 19.11 -8.57
CA ARG A 146 31.16 19.73 -9.64
C ARG A 146 29.71 19.87 -9.20
N PRO A 147 29.31 21.03 -8.63
CA PRO A 147 28.03 21.17 -7.94
C PRO A 147 26.82 21.43 -8.87
N VAL A 148 26.73 20.72 -9.99
CA VAL A 148 25.72 20.92 -11.04
C VAL A 148 24.29 20.68 -10.52
N THR A 149 24.11 19.65 -9.69
CA THR A 149 22.84 19.28 -9.06
C THR A 149 22.43 20.34 -8.02
N PHE A 150 23.35 20.79 -7.18
CA PHE A 150 23.09 21.87 -6.20
C PHE A 150 22.68 23.18 -6.89
N GLU A 151 23.44 23.63 -7.89
CA GLU A 151 23.15 24.84 -8.66
C GLU A 151 21.80 24.76 -9.38
N ARG A 152 21.51 23.61 -10.01
CA ARG A 152 20.22 23.39 -10.68
C ARG A 152 19.06 23.44 -9.69
N TYR A 153 19.17 22.78 -8.54
CA TYR A 153 18.10 22.77 -7.54
C TYR A 153 17.86 24.17 -6.98
N ALA A 154 18.92 24.92 -6.67
CA ALA A 154 18.84 26.30 -6.21
C ALA A 154 18.09 27.20 -7.21
N GLY A 155 18.38 27.06 -8.51
CA GLY A 155 17.69 27.79 -9.58
C GLY A 155 16.19 27.47 -9.68
N LEU A 156 15.84 26.18 -9.63
CA LEU A 156 14.45 25.73 -9.63
C LEU A 156 13.69 26.21 -8.37
N LEU A 157 14.34 26.14 -7.21
CA LEU A 157 13.78 26.58 -5.93
C LEU A 157 13.51 28.09 -5.91
N ALA A 158 14.48 28.89 -6.37
CA ALA A 158 14.31 30.34 -6.49
C ALA A 158 13.14 30.71 -7.41
N ARG A 159 12.93 29.95 -8.49
CA ARG A 159 11.78 30.11 -9.38
C ARG A 159 10.47 29.74 -8.69
N ALA A 160 10.43 28.57 -8.04
CA ALA A 160 9.26 28.07 -7.34
C ALA A 160 8.78 29.03 -6.23
N ARG A 161 9.71 29.57 -5.44
CA ARG A 161 9.41 30.58 -4.40
C ARG A 161 8.79 31.86 -4.94
N ARG A 162 9.11 32.27 -6.17
CA ARG A 162 8.46 33.43 -6.81
C ARG A 162 7.03 33.12 -7.23
N LEU A 163 6.75 31.88 -7.63
CA LEU A 163 5.41 31.45 -8.02
C LEU A 163 4.49 31.29 -6.82
N ASP A 164 4.97 30.61 -5.77
CA ASP A 164 4.24 30.44 -4.52
C ASP A 164 5.12 30.74 -3.28
N PRO A 165 5.15 32.01 -2.82
CA PRO A 165 5.91 32.40 -1.63
C PRO A 165 5.39 31.82 -0.32
N ALA A 166 4.14 31.32 -0.28
CA ALA A 166 3.51 30.80 0.92
C ALA A 166 3.73 29.31 1.11
N ALA A 167 4.09 28.59 0.04
CA ALA A 167 4.37 27.16 0.09
C ALA A 167 5.71 26.87 0.77
N LYS A 168 5.80 25.69 1.39
CA LYS A 168 7.03 25.15 1.94
C LYS A 168 7.81 24.33 0.91
N PHE A 169 9.13 24.29 1.02
CA PHE A 169 10.00 23.54 0.13
C PHE A 169 10.95 22.63 0.89
N THR A 170 11.17 21.44 0.36
CA THR A 170 12.10 20.43 0.87
C THR A 170 12.96 19.88 -0.26
N ALA A 171 14.00 19.13 0.09
CA ALA A 171 14.85 18.37 -0.80
C ALA A 171 15.36 17.12 -0.10
N ASP A 172 15.47 16.02 -0.85
CA ASP A 172 16.02 14.76 -0.36
C ASP A 172 17.55 14.86 -0.26
N LEU A 173 18.01 15.22 0.94
CA LEU A 173 19.43 15.43 1.26
C LEU A 173 19.82 14.68 2.52
N PHE A 174 20.97 14.01 2.49
CA PHE A 174 21.61 13.47 3.68
C PHE A 174 22.29 14.56 4.53
N ALA A 175 22.54 14.31 5.81
CA ALA A 175 23.16 15.27 6.72
C ALA A 175 24.48 15.88 6.17
N PRO A 176 25.43 15.10 5.59
CA PRO A 176 26.62 15.67 4.95
C PRO A 176 26.31 16.60 3.76
N GLN A 177 25.24 16.31 3.00
CA GLN A 177 24.82 17.11 1.85
C GLN A 177 24.13 18.40 2.31
N ILE A 178 23.38 18.35 3.41
CA ILE A 178 22.78 19.54 4.03
C ILE A 178 23.87 20.47 4.58
N ALA A 179 24.89 19.93 5.26
CA ALA A 179 26.05 20.70 5.70
C ALA A 179 26.77 21.37 4.52
N TYR A 180 27.00 20.61 3.44
CA TYR A 180 27.60 21.15 2.23
C TYR A 180 26.74 22.25 1.59
N ALA A 181 25.42 22.05 1.49
CA ALA A 181 24.51 23.08 1.00
C ALA A 181 24.54 24.34 1.88
N ARG A 182 24.52 24.21 3.20
CA ARG A 182 24.61 25.35 4.13
C ARG A 182 25.88 26.17 3.92
N ASP A 183 27.02 25.48 3.76
CA ASP A 183 28.33 26.14 3.73
C ASP A 183 28.69 26.67 2.32
N HIS A 184 28.16 26.08 1.24
CA HIS A 184 28.53 26.40 -0.14
C HIS A 184 27.39 26.93 -1.03
N PHE A 185 26.13 26.65 -0.67
CA PHE A 185 24.92 27.06 -1.40
C PHE A 185 23.87 27.63 -0.43
N PRO A 186 24.19 28.70 0.33
CA PRO A 186 23.34 29.21 1.39
C PRO A 186 21.93 29.57 0.88
N GLU A 187 21.80 30.03 -0.36
CA GLU A 187 20.50 30.30 -0.99
C GLU A 187 19.62 29.05 -1.16
N LEU A 188 20.21 27.88 -1.38
CA LEU A 188 19.49 26.62 -1.40
C LEU A 188 19.05 26.27 0.03
N TYR A 189 19.99 26.24 0.98
CA TYR A 189 19.71 25.86 2.36
C TYR A 189 18.69 26.78 3.05
N ASP A 190 18.84 28.10 2.88
CA ASP A 190 17.88 29.09 3.40
C ASP A 190 16.53 28.99 2.70
N GLY A 191 16.53 28.60 1.42
CA GLY A 191 15.33 28.37 0.62
C GLY A 191 14.54 27.13 1.01
N LEU A 192 15.12 26.17 1.75
CA LEU A 192 14.42 24.99 2.27
C LEU A 192 13.77 25.31 3.62
N ASP A 193 12.48 24.99 3.78
CA ASP A 193 11.76 25.16 5.06
C ASP A 193 11.79 23.89 5.91
N ILE A 194 11.84 22.75 5.22
CA ILE A 194 11.70 21.41 5.77
C ILE A 194 12.93 20.60 5.37
N LEU A 195 13.37 19.75 6.28
CA LEU A 195 14.26 18.63 5.99
C LEU A 195 13.46 17.34 6.12
N ASN A 196 13.80 16.34 5.32
CA ASN A 196 13.06 15.09 5.29
C ASN A 196 13.96 13.86 5.37
N THR A 197 13.35 12.73 5.72
CA THR A 197 14.02 11.43 5.82
C THR A 197 13.08 10.33 5.35
N HIS A 198 13.63 9.24 4.80
CA HIS A 198 12.88 8.06 4.37
C HIS A 198 13.27 6.78 5.13
N PRO A 199 12.96 6.65 6.44
CA PRO A 199 13.27 5.46 7.22
C PRO A 199 12.50 4.22 6.79
N TYR A 200 13.17 3.36 6.04
CA TYR A 200 12.77 1.98 5.75
C TYR A 200 13.63 1.03 6.60
N TYR A 201 13.14 0.67 7.79
CA TYR A 201 13.83 -0.30 8.65
C TYR A 201 13.32 -1.71 8.41
N CYS A 202 14.26 -2.64 8.27
CA CYS A 202 13.95 -4.06 8.23
C CYS A 202 13.35 -4.52 9.57
N THR A 203 12.21 -5.18 9.52
CA THR A 203 11.54 -5.81 10.66
C THR A 203 11.79 -7.32 10.67
N ASP A 204 11.87 -7.90 11.86
CA ASP A 204 11.74 -9.35 12.03
C ASP A 204 10.27 -9.73 12.29
N HIS A 205 9.99 -10.99 12.65
CA HIS A 205 8.64 -11.47 12.95
C HIS A 205 7.99 -10.84 14.20
N ARG A 206 8.72 -10.02 14.96
CA ARG A 206 8.27 -9.34 16.19
C ARG A 206 8.11 -7.82 16.00
N GLY A 207 8.65 -7.25 14.92
CA GLY A 207 8.62 -5.82 14.66
C GLY A 207 10.03 -5.22 14.46
N TRP A 208 10.10 -3.90 14.45
CA TRP A 208 11.37 -3.18 14.59
C TRP A 208 11.99 -3.52 15.94
N THR A 209 13.26 -3.91 15.92
CA THR A 209 14.01 -4.23 17.13
C THR A 209 14.33 -2.97 17.92
N ASP A 210 14.66 -3.11 19.20
CA ASP A 210 15.02 -1.99 20.06
C ASP A 210 16.16 -1.16 19.47
N GLU A 211 17.14 -1.82 18.82
CA GLU A 211 18.25 -1.13 18.15
C GLU A 211 17.77 -0.23 16.99
N TRP A 212 16.79 -0.68 16.20
CA TRP A 212 16.22 0.15 15.12
C TRP A 212 15.41 1.31 15.66
N ILE A 213 14.70 1.12 16.76
CA ILE A 213 13.97 2.20 17.44
C ILE A 213 14.95 3.23 18.00
N GLU A 214 16.04 2.81 18.64
CA GLU A 214 17.10 3.70 19.13
C GLU A 214 17.73 4.49 17.98
N ALA A 215 18.05 3.85 16.86
CA ALA A 215 18.58 4.54 15.68
C ALA A 215 17.60 5.55 15.10
N LEU A 216 16.31 5.19 14.99
CA LEU A 216 15.25 6.08 14.51
C LEU A 216 15.15 7.33 15.39
N VAL A 217 15.13 7.17 16.72
CA VAL A 217 15.07 8.31 17.64
C VAL A 217 16.33 9.18 17.55
N ALA A 218 17.50 8.54 17.49
CA ALA A 218 18.78 9.26 17.44
C ALA A 218 18.91 10.14 16.19
N VAL A 219 18.50 9.65 15.02
CA VAL A 219 18.50 10.43 13.77
C VAL A 219 17.64 11.69 13.89
N HIS A 220 16.50 11.61 14.59
CA HIS A 220 15.50 12.67 14.67
C HIS A 220 15.63 13.55 15.94
N THR A 221 16.68 13.35 16.74
CA THR A 221 16.93 14.11 17.98
C THR A 221 18.17 14.99 17.83
N ARG A 222 18.07 16.25 18.25
CA ARG A 222 19.21 17.18 18.24
C ARG A 222 20.37 16.65 19.10
N GLY A 223 21.59 16.72 18.56
CA GLY A 223 22.79 16.16 19.17
C GLY A 223 22.82 14.63 19.19
N GLY A 224 21.83 13.97 18.56
CA GLY A 224 21.79 12.53 18.40
C GLY A 224 22.85 12.07 17.41
N SER A 225 23.60 11.02 17.77
CA SER A 225 24.54 10.35 16.90
C SER A 225 24.07 8.94 16.60
N TRP A 226 24.54 8.36 15.50
CA TRP A 226 24.30 6.95 15.22
C TRP A 226 24.81 6.07 16.40
N PRO A 227 24.03 5.10 16.90
CA PRO A 227 24.42 4.30 18.05
C PRO A 227 25.69 3.45 17.84
N ASP A 228 26.61 3.50 18.83
CA ASP A 228 27.86 2.73 18.89
C ASP A 228 27.58 1.23 19.15
N GLY A 229 27.10 0.52 18.15
CA GLY A 229 26.72 -0.90 18.29
C GLY A 229 25.97 -1.46 17.09
N ILE A 230 25.39 -0.59 16.27
CA ILE A 230 24.71 -0.98 15.04
C ILE A 230 25.72 -0.92 13.88
N PRO A 231 26.21 -2.07 13.39
CA PRO A 231 27.27 -2.10 12.40
C PRO A 231 26.82 -1.52 11.07
N TRP A 232 27.79 -1.08 10.27
CA TRP A 232 27.55 -0.73 8.88
C TRP A 232 27.01 -1.94 8.12
N LYS A 233 25.78 -1.82 7.61
CA LYS A 233 25.19 -2.78 6.69
C LYS A 233 24.58 -2.04 5.50
N PRO A 234 24.62 -2.61 4.27
CA PRO A 234 24.04 -1.99 3.08
C PRO A 234 22.61 -1.47 3.28
N GLU A 235 21.78 -2.20 4.02
CA GLU A 235 20.39 -1.86 4.36
C GLU A 235 20.23 -0.68 5.33
N THR A 236 21.30 -0.29 6.04
CA THR A 236 21.30 0.83 7.02
C THR A 236 21.99 2.09 6.53
N VAL A 237 22.65 2.05 5.37
CA VAL A 237 23.49 3.15 4.87
C VAL A 237 22.70 4.44 4.74
N MET A 238 21.48 4.34 4.22
CA MET A 238 20.60 5.49 4.06
C MET A 238 20.32 6.16 5.41
N MET A 239 20.03 5.36 6.45
CA MET A 239 19.69 5.87 7.78
C MET A 239 20.87 6.48 8.51
N GLN A 240 22.04 5.87 8.37
CA GLN A 240 23.28 6.40 8.91
C GLN A 240 23.61 7.77 8.32
N ASN A 241 23.35 7.96 7.02
CA ASN A 241 23.59 9.23 6.36
C ASN A 241 22.60 10.35 6.78
N PHE A 242 21.48 10.01 7.43
CA PHE A 242 20.58 10.99 8.04
C PHE A 242 20.98 11.36 9.49
N ALA A 243 21.91 10.66 10.13
CA ALA A 243 22.31 10.97 11.50
C ALA A 243 22.77 12.43 11.64
N GLY A 244 22.21 13.15 12.62
CA GLY A 244 22.44 14.58 12.82
C GLY A 244 21.57 15.50 11.98
N ILE A 245 20.57 15.01 11.23
CA ILE A 245 19.69 15.87 10.42
C ILE A 245 18.89 16.87 11.28
N ALA A 246 18.57 16.51 12.52
CA ALA A 246 17.92 17.40 13.47
C ALA A 246 18.77 18.64 13.87
N ASP A 247 20.08 18.61 13.66
CA ASP A 247 20.98 19.70 14.07
C ASP A 247 20.92 20.94 13.14
N PHE A 248 20.20 20.85 12.02
CA PHE A 248 20.16 21.90 11.00
C PHE A 248 19.00 22.91 11.19
N ASP A 249 18.39 23.02 12.37
CA ASP A 249 17.43 24.08 12.73
C ASP A 249 16.25 24.28 11.75
N LYS A 250 15.84 23.24 11.01
CA LYS A 250 14.62 23.23 10.16
C LYS A 250 13.53 22.36 10.79
N GLU A 251 12.31 22.51 10.27
CA GLU A 251 11.24 21.54 10.54
C GLU A 251 11.61 20.18 9.93
N LEU A 252 11.32 19.08 10.63
CA LEU A 252 11.69 17.73 10.18
C LEU A 252 10.45 16.90 9.89
N TRP A 253 10.40 16.30 8.71
CA TRP A 253 9.32 15.40 8.29
C TRP A 253 9.88 14.01 7.95
N ILE A 254 9.20 12.95 8.39
CA ILE A 254 9.38 11.63 7.78
C ILE A 254 8.43 11.57 6.58
N THR A 255 8.94 11.80 5.37
CA THR A 255 8.13 11.85 4.14
C THR A 255 7.83 10.48 3.54
N GLU A 256 8.50 9.45 4.03
CA GLU A 256 8.36 8.05 3.62
C GLU A 256 8.79 7.12 4.77
N THR A 257 7.94 6.17 5.16
CA THR A 257 8.33 5.06 6.04
C THR A 257 7.40 3.87 5.84
N ALA A 258 7.93 2.66 6.03
CA ALA A 258 7.17 1.43 6.02
C ALA A 258 7.90 0.38 6.87
N ALA A 259 7.17 -0.63 7.34
CA ALA A 259 7.77 -1.84 7.87
C ALA A 259 8.06 -2.79 6.70
N THR A 260 9.33 -2.94 6.34
CA THR A 260 9.77 -3.88 5.29
C THR A 260 10.54 -5.03 5.93
N GLY A 261 10.50 -6.24 5.38
CA GLY A 261 11.31 -7.34 5.92
C GLY A 261 12.82 -7.18 5.62
N ASP A 262 13.65 -8.10 6.13
CA ASP A 262 15.09 -8.14 5.84
C ASP A 262 15.43 -8.98 4.57
N GLY A 263 16.34 -8.49 3.71
CA GLY A 263 16.89 -9.24 2.58
C GLY A 263 15.85 -9.79 1.57
N PHE A 264 16.02 -11.06 1.14
CA PHE A 264 15.04 -11.79 0.29
C PHE A 264 13.64 -11.92 0.94
N TRP A 265 13.50 -11.55 2.22
CA TRP A 265 12.27 -11.56 3.00
C TRP A 265 11.63 -10.18 3.14
N SER A 266 12.15 -9.16 2.45
CA SER A 266 11.64 -7.77 2.44
C SER A 266 10.14 -7.66 2.19
N ALA A 267 9.54 -8.71 1.62
CA ALA A 267 8.20 -8.69 1.11
C ALA A 267 7.09 -9.21 2.04
N LEU A 268 7.38 -9.93 3.13
CA LEU A 268 6.37 -10.68 3.90
C LEU A 268 6.35 -10.26 5.37
N VAL A 269 6.03 -8.99 5.63
CA VAL A 269 5.71 -8.54 6.98
C VAL A 269 4.24 -8.83 7.24
N PRO A 270 3.87 -9.61 8.28
CA PRO A 270 2.46 -9.77 8.63
C PRO A 270 1.83 -8.44 9.03
N ASP A 271 0.58 -8.19 8.66
CA ASP A 271 -0.09 -6.92 8.93
C ASP A 271 -0.08 -6.52 10.43
N ASP A 272 -0.15 -7.50 11.34
CA ASP A 272 -0.05 -7.27 12.81
C ASP A 272 1.34 -6.76 13.23
N VAL A 273 2.38 -7.21 12.55
CA VAL A 273 3.77 -6.76 12.77
C VAL A 273 3.95 -5.35 12.24
N GLU A 274 3.40 -5.01 11.07
CA GLU A 274 3.40 -3.63 10.56
C GLU A 274 2.69 -2.68 11.53
N ALA A 275 1.53 -3.10 12.06
CA ALA A 275 0.79 -2.35 13.06
C ALA A 275 1.59 -2.15 14.35
N ALA A 276 2.36 -3.15 14.79
CA ALA A 276 3.25 -3.05 15.93
C ALA A 276 4.42 -2.08 15.68
N CYS A 277 5.06 -2.16 14.51
CA CYS A 277 6.12 -1.23 14.09
C CYS A 277 5.63 0.21 14.11
N TRP A 278 4.45 0.46 13.53
CA TRP A 278 3.85 1.80 13.54
C TRP A 278 3.62 2.32 14.97
N ARG A 279 3.03 1.50 15.85
CA ARG A 279 2.78 1.91 17.25
C ARG A 279 4.08 2.24 17.98
N THR A 280 5.05 1.33 17.96
CA THR A 280 6.31 1.48 18.68
C THR A 280 7.15 2.64 18.11
N GLY A 281 7.24 2.74 16.78
CA GLY A 281 7.97 3.79 16.09
C GLY A 281 7.42 5.18 16.40
N ILE A 282 6.11 5.38 16.26
CA ILE A 282 5.48 6.67 16.57
C ILE A 282 5.63 7.02 18.05
N GLN A 283 5.40 6.08 18.96
CA GLN A 283 5.56 6.30 20.41
C GLN A 283 6.98 6.77 20.77
N ALA A 284 8.00 6.18 20.14
CA ALA A 284 9.39 6.59 20.33
C ALA A 284 9.67 8.00 19.77
N LEU A 285 9.05 8.34 18.64
CA LEU A 285 9.23 9.63 17.95
C LEU A 285 8.49 10.81 18.59
N VAL A 286 7.55 10.59 19.51
CA VAL A 286 6.81 11.67 20.21
C VAL A 286 7.75 12.64 20.94
N GLY A 287 8.92 12.17 21.39
CA GLY A 287 9.93 12.99 22.07
C GLY A 287 10.78 13.87 21.15
N CYS A 288 10.78 13.62 19.84
CA CYS A 288 11.64 14.33 18.89
C CYS A 288 11.04 15.69 18.53
N GLU A 289 11.45 16.77 19.21
CA GLU A 289 10.80 18.10 19.13
C GLU A 289 10.62 18.64 17.70
N GLN A 290 11.60 18.49 16.82
CA GLN A 290 11.56 19.02 15.44
C GLN A 290 10.69 18.21 14.48
N LEU A 291 10.37 16.96 14.82
CA LEU A 291 9.56 16.08 13.97
C LEU A 291 8.08 16.43 14.07
N THR A 292 7.48 16.99 13.02
CA THR A 292 6.08 17.44 13.04
C THR A 292 5.15 16.60 12.17
N ARG A 293 5.71 15.75 11.31
CA ARG A 293 4.94 15.00 10.32
C ARG A 293 5.55 13.65 9.98
N VAL A 294 4.70 12.65 9.81
CA VAL A 294 5.09 11.29 9.39
C VAL A 294 4.13 10.79 8.31
N TYR A 295 4.68 10.30 7.20
CA TYR A 295 3.93 9.71 6.09
C TYR A 295 4.23 8.22 6.01
N TRP A 296 3.18 7.40 6.08
CA TRP A 296 3.30 5.96 5.84
C TRP A 296 3.20 5.64 4.35
N CYS A 297 4.07 4.75 3.89
CA CYS A 297 4.04 4.19 2.56
C CYS A 297 3.52 2.74 2.64
N TRP A 298 2.35 2.42 2.09
CA TRP A 298 1.47 3.22 1.21
C TRP A 298 0.08 3.38 1.81
N PHE A 299 -0.76 4.25 1.22
CA PHE A 299 -2.17 4.26 1.59
C PHE A 299 -2.84 2.90 1.39
N SER A 300 -2.70 2.31 0.20
CA SER A 300 -3.28 1.02 -0.15
C SER A 300 -2.23 0.09 -0.73
N ASP A 301 -2.47 -1.22 -0.62
CA ASP A 301 -1.71 -2.20 -1.39
C ASP A 301 -1.80 -1.92 -2.89
N LYS A 302 -0.77 -2.36 -3.61
CA LYS A 302 -0.58 -2.14 -5.04
C LYS A 302 -0.24 -3.45 -5.75
N MET A 303 -0.67 -3.56 -7.00
CA MET A 303 -0.47 -4.76 -7.83
C MET A 303 0.68 -4.63 -8.85
N HIS A 304 1.71 -3.80 -8.60
CA HIS A 304 2.87 -3.62 -9.50
C HIS A 304 4.14 -4.32 -8.98
N SER A 305 5.08 -4.62 -9.90
CA SER A 305 6.22 -5.54 -9.66
C SER A 305 7.57 -4.88 -9.38
N VAL A 306 7.60 -3.57 -9.14
CA VAL A 306 8.89 -2.85 -9.04
C VAL A 306 9.67 -3.26 -7.78
N GLU A 307 8.97 -3.56 -6.69
CA GLU A 307 9.58 -3.86 -5.38
C GLU A 307 8.74 -4.93 -4.67
N ALA A 308 9.27 -6.15 -4.58
CA ALA A 308 8.57 -7.26 -3.93
C ALA A 308 8.23 -6.89 -2.48
N GLY A 309 6.92 -6.86 -2.21
CA GLY A 309 6.24 -6.60 -0.93
C GLY A 309 6.38 -5.20 -0.30
N VAL A 310 7.18 -4.29 -0.86
CA VAL A 310 6.96 -2.84 -0.60
C VAL A 310 5.61 -2.40 -1.16
N THR A 311 5.15 -3.06 -2.22
CA THR A 311 3.82 -2.85 -2.81
C THR A 311 2.68 -3.44 -1.98
N GLN A 312 2.95 -4.10 -0.86
CA GLN A 312 1.96 -4.72 0.03
C GLN A 312 2.04 -4.20 1.47
N ALA A 313 2.69 -3.05 1.67
CA ALA A 313 2.73 -2.30 2.94
C ALA A 313 1.57 -1.29 3.03
N GLY A 314 0.43 -1.58 2.42
CA GLY A 314 -0.73 -0.70 2.40
C GLY A 314 -1.36 -0.58 3.79
N ALA A 315 -1.66 0.65 4.19
CA ALA A 315 -2.48 0.89 5.38
C ALA A 315 -3.91 0.35 5.22
N VAL A 316 -4.36 0.07 4.00
CA VAL A 316 -5.53 -0.74 3.68
C VAL A 316 -5.18 -1.74 2.59
N ASN A 317 -5.92 -2.86 2.53
CA ASN A 317 -5.77 -3.83 1.45
C ASN A 317 -6.05 -3.19 0.09
N TYR A 318 -5.79 -3.92 -1.00
CA TYR A 318 -6.12 -3.44 -2.34
C TYR A 318 -7.57 -2.99 -2.40
N ASP A 319 -8.58 -3.82 -2.11
CA ASP A 319 -10.02 -3.41 -2.05
C ASP A 319 -10.40 -2.41 -0.94
N ARG A 320 -9.40 -1.82 -0.28
CA ARG A 320 -9.49 -0.87 0.82
C ARG A 320 -10.10 -1.45 2.08
N THR A 321 -10.29 -2.77 2.19
CA THR A 321 -10.64 -3.36 3.49
C THR A 321 -9.55 -3.04 4.52
N PRO A 322 -9.93 -2.80 5.79
CA PRO A 322 -8.97 -2.43 6.82
C PRO A 322 -8.03 -3.60 7.16
N THR A 323 -6.79 -3.27 7.44
CA THR A 323 -5.76 -4.13 8.02
C THR A 323 -5.57 -3.78 9.51
N PRO A 324 -4.87 -4.60 10.30
CA PRO A 324 -4.39 -4.22 11.63
C PRO A 324 -3.68 -2.85 11.68
N LEU A 325 -2.90 -2.52 10.64
CA LEU A 325 -2.24 -1.22 10.51
C LEU A 325 -3.24 -0.07 10.37
N THR A 326 -4.37 -0.25 9.67
CA THR A 326 -5.42 0.78 9.58
C THR A 326 -5.87 1.26 10.96
N ARG A 327 -6.08 0.32 11.88
CA ARG A 327 -6.52 0.62 13.25
C ARG A 327 -5.43 1.28 14.07
N ALA A 328 -4.21 0.77 13.99
CA ALA A 328 -3.05 1.37 14.64
C ALA A 328 -2.79 2.81 14.17
N PHE A 329 -2.93 3.06 12.86
CA PHE A 329 -2.84 4.40 12.29
C PHE A 329 -3.92 5.31 12.85
N GLN A 330 -5.18 4.87 12.82
CA GLN A 330 -6.31 5.67 13.31
C GLN A 330 -6.15 6.04 14.80
N GLU A 331 -5.79 5.07 15.64
CA GLU A 331 -5.55 5.29 17.08
C GLU A 331 -4.53 6.40 17.34
N LEU A 332 -3.38 6.34 16.66
CA LEU A 332 -2.32 7.32 16.83
C LEU A 332 -2.66 8.67 16.19
N ALA A 333 -3.29 8.68 15.01
CA ALA A 333 -3.73 9.90 14.35
C ALA A 333 -4.72 10.70 15.19
N GLU A 334 -5.68 10.03 15.83
CA GLU A 334 -6.63 10.68 16.73
C GLU A 334 -5.95 11.20 18.01
N ALA A 335 -5.01 10.43 18.56
CA ALA A 335 -4.29 10.81 19.79
C ALA A 335 -3.35 12.01 19.60
N HIS A 336 -2.75 12.16 18.42
CA HIS A 336 -1.72 13.16 18.12
C HIS A 336 -2.19 14.31 17.22
N ALA A 337 -3.42 14.27 16.69
CA ALA A 337 -3.95 15.39 15.92
C ALA A 337 -4.00 16.69 16.78
N PRO A 338 -3.93 17.88 16.15
CA PRO A 338 -4.06 19.15 16.87
C PRO A 338 -5.36 19.22 17.68
N ALA A 339 -5.33 19.91 18.83
CA ALA A 339 -6.46 19.96 19.75
C ALA A 339 -7.77 20.47 19.11
N GLU A 340 -7.66 21.39 18.15
CA GLU A 340 -8.78 21.96 17.39
C GLU A 340 -9.30 21.03 16.28
N SER A 341 -8.56 19.99 15.92
CA SER A 341 -8.93 19.07 14.84
C SER A 341 -10.15 18.25 15.23
N ILE A 342 -11.14 18.19 14.33
CA ILE A 342 -12.31 17.32 14.50
C ILE A 342 -11.91 15.85 14.66
N VAL A 343 -10.78 15.41 14.09
CA VAL A 343 -10.25 14.04 14.21
C VAL A 343 -9.90 13.70 15.66
N ARG A 344 -9.35 14.65 16.43
CA ARG A 344 -9.05 14.45 17.86
C ARG A 344 -10.30 14.51 18.74
N ARG A 345 -11.27 15.33 18.32
CA ARG A 345 -12.43 15.70 19.13
C ARG A 345 -13.58 14.70 18.99
N LEU A 346 -13.74 14.08 17.82
CA LEU A 346 -14.81 13.13 17.54
C LEU A 346 -14.25 11.80 17.04
N ARG A 347 -14.71 10.70 17.63
CA ARG A 347 -14.58 9.36 17.05
C ARG A 347 -15.87 9.05 16.30
N VAL A 348 -15.75 8.72 15.02
CA VAL A 348 -16.89 8.40 14.15
C VAL A 348 -16.73 6.98 13.63
N GLU A 349 -17.65 6.12 14.03
CA GLU A 349 -17.63 4.70 13.67
C GLU A 349 -18.87 4.36 12.86
N LEU A 350 -18.68 3.54 11.84
CA LEU A 350 -19.75 2.96 11.05
C LEU A 350 -19.47 1.48 10.93
N ASP A 351 -20.46 0.66 11.28
CA ASP A 351 -20.29 -0.79 11.27
C ASP A 351 -20.06 -1.33 9.85
N SER A 352 -19.39 -2.48 9.76
CA SER A 352 -19.28 -3.27 8.53
C SER A 352 -20.21 -4.48 8.63
N ILE A 353 -20.95 -4.76 7.57
CA ILE A 353 -21.89 -5.88 7.49
C ILE A 353 -21.66 -6.70 6.23
N THR A 354 -22.00 -7.98 6.29
CA THR A 354 -22.07 -8.86 5.11
C THR A 354 -23.53 -9.07 4.76
N VAL A 355 -23.87 -8.96 3.48
CA VAL A 355 -25.22 -9.23 2.96
C VAL A 355 -25.19 -10.45 2.06
N ASP A 356 -26.17 -11.34 2.23
CA ASP A 356 -26.32 -12.52 1.39
C ASP A 356 -26.75 -12.14 -0.03
N ALA A 357 -26.44 -13.02 -0.98
CA ALA A 357 -26.91 -12.87 -2.36
C ALA A 357 -28.45 -12.77 -2.40
N GLY A 358 -28.96 -11.70 -2.99
CA GLY A 358 -30.41 -11.45 -3.10
C GLY A 358 -31.05 -10.81 -1.86
N ALA A 359 -30.27 -10.45 -0.83
CA ALA A 359 -30.75 -9.62 0.27
C ALA A 359 -31.41 -8.35 -0.27
N ARG A 360 -32.53 -7.93 0.37
CA ARG A 360 -33.29 -6.73 -0.02
C ARG A 360 -33.15 -5.59 0.97
N GLU A 361 -32.74 -5.91 2.20
CA GLU A 361 -32.63 -4.98 3.30
C GLU A 361 -31.33 -5.23 4.05
N ALA A 362 -30.78 -4.16 4.60
CA ALA A 362 -29.59 -4.15 5.44
C ALA A 362 -29.76 -3.10 6.55
N LEU A 363 -29.02 -3.24 7.64
CA LEU A 363 -29.01 -2.27 8.73
C LEU A 363 -27.58 -1.89 9.06
N LEU A 364 -27.25 -0.60 8.91
CA LEU A 364 -25.98 -0.06 9.38
C LEU A 364 -26.19 0.71 10.68
N THR A 365 -25.24 0.59 11.60
CA THR A 365 -25.21 1.39 12.83
C THR A 365 -24.00 2.30 12.80
N ALA A 366 -24.23 3.59 13.08
CA ALA A 366 -23.19 4.56 13.30
C ALA A 366 -23.09 4.96 14.77
N ARG A 367 -21.87 5.27 15.23
CA ARG A 367 -21.59 5.82 16.55
C ARG A 367 -20.74 7.07 16.40
N ILE A 368 -21.15 8.17 17.05
CA ILE A 368 -20.36 9.40 17.12
C ILE A 368 -20.09 9.67 18.60
N THR A 369 -18.82 9.65 18.99
CA THR A 369 -18.38 9.85 20.37
C THR A 369 -17.59 11.15 20.49
N ASN A 370 -17.92 11.97 21.47
CA ASN A 370 -17.17 13.19 21.77
C ASN A 370 -16.04 12.91 22.77
N HIS A 371 -14.79 13.05 22.32
CA HIS A 371 -13.58 12.94 23.14
C HIS A 371 -13.04 14.30 23.59
N ASP A 372 -13.61 15.40 23.12
CA ASP A 372 -13.26 16.73 23.55
C ASP A 372 -13.72 17.01 24.99
N GLN A 373 -13.05 17.95 25.65
CA GLN A 373 -13.43 18.48 26.96
C GLN A 373 -14.59 19.47 26.87
N SER A 374 -14.97 19.87 25.65
CA SER A 374 -16.05 20.80 25.37
C SER A 374 -17.26 20.10 24.71
N ARG A 375 -18.40 20.80 24.66
CA ARG A 375 -19.56 20.33 23.90
C ARG A 375 -19.28 20.46 22.42
N VAL A 376 -19.63 19.43 21.65
CA VAL A 376 -19.53 19.46 20.18
C VAL A 376 -20.93 19.45 19.58
N HIS A 377 -21.15 20.37 18.65
CA HIS A 377 -22.39 20.49 17.87
C HIS A 377 -22.07 20.17 16.41
N GLY A 378 -22.90 19.36 15.78
CA GLY A 378 -22.64 18.97 14.40
C GLY A 378 -23.84 18.37 13.68
N ARG A 379 -23.59 18.04 12.43
CA ARG A 379 -24.54 17.41 11.52
C ARG A 379 -23.89 16.19 10.88
N ALA A 380 -24.66 15.12 10.73
CA ALA A 380 -24.17 13.90 10.11
C ALA A 380 -25.13 13.39 9.03
N ARG A 381 -24.57 12.78 7.98
CA ARG A 381 -25.33 12.22 6.85
C ARG A 381 -24.66 10.95 6.34
N LEU A 382 -25.46 9.94 6.05
CA LEU A 382 -24.99 8.74 5.36
C LEU A 382 -24.80 9.01 3.86
N GLU A 383 -23.68 8.55 3.34
CA GLU A 383 -23.33 8.53 1.91
C GLU A 383 -23.19 7.07 1.47
N PRO A 384 -24.29 6.43 1.04
CA PRO A 384 -24.25 5.07 0.51
C PRO A 384 -23.65 5.03 -0.90
N PRO A 385 -23.00 3.93 -1.29
CA PRO A 385 -22.57 3.67 -2.66
C PRO A 385 -23.79 3.42 -3.57
N GLU A 386 -23.56 3.40 -4.87
CA GLU A 386 -24.58 3.00 -5.84
C GLU A 386 -25.10 1.58 -5.53
N GLY A 387 -26.39 1.36 -5.74
CA GLY A 387 -27.05 0.09 -5.40
C GLY A 387 -27.53 -0.01 -3.94
N LEU A 388 -27.10 0.88 -3.04
CA LEU A 388 -27.67 1.02 -1.70
C LEU A 388 -28.49 2.31 -1.59
N SER A 389 -29.70 2.20 -1.04
CA SER A 389 -30.58 3.36 -0.80
C SER A 389 -31.17 3.33 0.60
N GLY A 390 -31.34 4.48 1.23
CA GLY A 390 -31.85 4.59 2.60
C GLY A 390 -32.10 6.04 2.97
N THR A 391 -32.52 6.28 4.21
CA THR A 391 -32.72 7.66 4.70
C THR A 391 -31.36 8.35 4.76
N SER A 392 -31.12 9.26 3.81
CA SER A 392 -29.91 10.09 3.72
C SER A 392 -30.13 11.50 4.25
N ASP A 393 -31.31 11.76 4.83
CA ASP A 393 -31.60 13.02 5.49
C ASP A 393 -30.60 13.25 6.62
N PRO A 394 -29.86 14.36 6.59
CA PRO A 394 -28.90 14.65 7.63
C PRO A 394 -29.59 14.83 8.99
N PHE A 395 -28.96 14.35 10.05
CA PHE A 395 -29.42 14.58 11.42
C PHE A 395 -28.44 15.46 12.18
N GLU A 396 -28.96 16.27 13.09
CA GLU A 396 -28.16 17.10 13.99
C GLU A 396 -27.88 16.35 15.30
N PHE A 397 -26.75 16.66 15.91
CA PHE A 397 -26.38 16.14 17.22
C PHE A 397 -25.72 17.21 18.08
N THR A 398 -25.82 17.03 19.38
CA THR A 398 -25.08 17.80 20.38
C THR A 398 -24.59 16.82 21.44
N LEU A 399 -23.28 16.76 21.64
CA LEU A 399 -22.65 15.79 22.53
C LEU A 399 -21.89 16.52 23.65
N ALA A 400 -22.21 16.17 24.89
CA ALA A 400 -21.37 16.53 26.03
C ALA A 400 -20.04 15.74 26.00
N PRO A 401 -19.01 16.19 26.76
CA PRO A 401 -17.75 15.43 26.88
C PRO A 401 -18.01 13.96 27.27
N GLY A 402 -17.39 13.04 26.54
CA GLY A 402 -17.53 11.59 26.76
C GLY A 402 -18.85 10.98 26.29
N GLN A 403 -19.77 11.76 25.71
CA GLN A 403 -21.06 11.25 25.25
C GLN A 403 -20.95 10.62 23.85
N THR A 404 -21.69 9.53 23.66
CA THR A 404 -21.89 8.88 22.36
C THR A 404 -23.35 9.01 21.91
N VAL A 405 -23.58 9.29 20.63
CA VAL A 405 -24.87 9.08 19.97
C VAL A 405 -24.76 7.88 19.04
N MET A 406 -25.80 7.04 19.03
CA MET A 406 -25.93 5.93 18.09
C MET A 406 -27.10 6.19 17.14
N ARG A 407 -26.91 5.85 15.86
CA ARG A 407 -27.94 5.98 14.84
C ARG A 407 -27.97 4.75 13.94
N GLU A 408 -29.14 4.19 13.79
CA GLU A 408 -29.40 3.09 12.86
C GLU A 408 -29.89 3.63 11.52
N PHE A 409 -29.41 3.02 10.43
CA PHE A 409 -29.75 3.34 9.06
C PHE A 409 -30.29 2.09 8.36
N PRO A 410 -31.62 1.93 8.30
CA PRO A 410 -32.23 0.93 7.45
C PRO A 410 -31.94 1.24 5.98
N LEU A 411 -31.40 0.25 5.27
CA LEU A 411 -31.03 0.33 3.86
C LEU A 411 -31.83 -0.67 3.04
N ARG A 412 -32.12 -0.29 1.80
CA ARG A 412 -32.60 -1.15 0.72
C ARG A 412 -31.43 -1.51 -0.17
N VAL A 413 -31.30 -2.80 -0.43
CA VAL A 413 -30.28 -3.39 -1.30
C VAL A 413 -30.89 -3.60 -2.68
N GLY A 414 -30.39 -2.82 -3.64
CA GLY A 414 -30.77 -2.84 -5.06
C GLY A 414 -29.76 -3.62 -5.89
N SER A 415 -29.21 -2.97 -6.92
CA SER A 415 -28.12 -3.51 -7.76
C SER A 415 -26.75 -3.28 -7.12
N LEU A 416 -26.57 -3.71 -5.88
CA LEU A 416 -25.28 -3.62 -5.20
C LEU A 416 -24.28 -4.59 -5.88
N PRO A 417 -23.08 -4.14 -6.26
CA PRO A 417 -22.06 -5.03 -6.81
C PRO A 417 -21.63 -6.11 -5.81
N GLU A 418 -21.39 -7.33 -6.32
CA GLU A 418 -20.80 -8.44 -5.57
C GLU A 418 -19.31 -8.18 -5.28
N THR A 419 -19.05 -7.35 -4.28
CA THR A 419 -17.70 -7.01 -3.80
C THR A 419 -17.79 -6.32 -2.42
N THR A 420 -16.66 -5.81 -1.95
CA THR A 420 -16.59 -4.85 -0.83
C THR A 420 -17.12 -3.49 -1.28
N ASN A 421 -18.25 -3.04 -0.74
CA ASN A 421 -18.80 -1.71 -1.02
C ASN A 421 -18.57 -0.79 0.19
N HIS A 422 -17.94 0.37 -0.03
CA HIS A 422 -17.65 1.31 1.05
C HIS A 422 -18.80 2.26 1.31
N VAL A 423 -19.14 2.44 2.58
CA VAL A 423 -20.18 3.36 3.04
C VAL A 423 -19.54 4.38 3.97
N PHE A 424 -20.00 5.62 3.88
CA PHE A 424 -19.45 6.72 4.67
C PHE A 424 -20.53 7.42 5.48
N LEU A 425 -20.21 7.79 6.71
CA LEU A 425 -20.97 8.76 7.48
C LEU A 425 -20.22 10.09 7.48
N ARG A 426 -20.66 11.04 6.66
CA ARG A 426 -20.09 12.39 6.66
C ARG A 426 -20.52 13.12 7.92
N VAL A 427 -19.57 13.66 8.66
CA VAL A 427 -19.79 14.47 9.87
C VAL A 427 -19.20 15.86 9.65
N GLU A 428 -20.01 16.88 9.91
CA GLU A 428 -19.63 18.29 9.83
C GLU A 428 -19.80 18.95 11.20
N ALA A 429 -18.71 19.46 11.76
CA ALA A 429 -18.71 20.18 13.03
C ALA A 429 -17.59 21.24 13.02
N ASP A 430 -17.88 22.42 13.59
CA ASP A 430 -16.94 23.54 13.72
C ASP A 430 -16.21 23.91 12.41
N GLY A 431 -16.95 23.89 11.29
CA GLY A 431 -16.42 24.21 9.96
C GLY A 431 -15.48 23.15 9.37
N GLN A 432 -15.33 22.00 10.02
CA GLN A 432 -14.50 20.88 9.56
C GLN A 432 -15.36 19.68 9.16
N VAL A 433 -14.80 18.89 8.25
CA VAL A 433 -15.40 17.63 7.78
C VAL A 433 -14.58 16.45 8.32
N HIS A 434 -15.28 15.43 8.78
CA HIS A 434 -14.73 14.12 9.12
C HIS A 434 -15.68 13.02 8.63
N TYR A 435 -15.23 11.77 8.72
CA TYR A 435 -15.96 10.63 8.18
C TYR A 435 -15.91 9.45 9.14
N GLY A 436 -17.06 8.81 9.34
CA GLY A 436 -17.12 7.41 9.70
C GLY A 436 -17.04 6.57 8.44
N TRP A 437 -16.39 5.42 8.54
CA TRP A 437 -16.20 4.52 7.41
C TRP A 437 -16.56 3.09 7.81
N GLY A 438 -17.40 2.47 6.98
CA GLY A 438 -17.88 1.10 7.13
C GLY A 438 -17.99 0.44 5.76
N MET A 439 -18.40 -0.82 5.75
CA MET A 439 -18.47 -1.63 4.53
C MET A 439 -19.76 -2.43 4.48
N VAL A 440 -20.32 -2.58 3.28
CA VAL A 440 -21.35 -3.59 3.00
C VAL A 440 -20.73 -4.58 2.02
N VAL A 441 -20.38 -5.75 2.54
CA VAL A 441 -19.73 -6.81 1.77
C VAL A 441 -20.81 -7.70 1.17
N GLN A 442 -20.82 -7.82 -0.16
CA GLN A 442 -21.59 -8.84 -0.85
C GLN A 442 -20.57 -9.80 -1.50
N PRO A 443 -20.24 -10.93 -0.86
CA PRO A 443 -19.17 -11.80 -1.33
C PRO A 443 -19.43 -12.30 -2.75
N LYS A 444 -18.41 -12.23 -3.61
CA LYS A 444 -18.45 -12.84 -4.94
C LYS A 444 -18.05 -14.30 -4.83
N SER A 445 -18.78 -15.18 -5.52
CA SER A 445 -18.36 -16.57 -5.66
C SER A 445 -17.10 -16.63 -6.54
N VAL A 446 -16.07 -17.35 -6.08
CA VAL A 446 -14.84 -17.54 -6.86
C VAL A 446 -15.11 -18.59 -7.94
N VAL A 447 -15.39 -18.13 -9.15
CA VAL A 447 -15.72 -18.96 -10.31
C VAL A 447 -14.65 -18.77 -11.38
N LEU A 448 -14.19 -19.88 -11.94
CA LEU A 448 -13.25 -19.96 -13.04
C LEU A 448 -14.01 -19.79 -14.36
N ALA A 449 -13.92 -18.60 -14.98
CA ALA A 449 -14.55 -18.31 -16.27
C ALA A 449 -14.08 -19.26 -17.40
N SER A 450 -14.93 -19.48 -18.40
CA SER A 450 -14.69 -20.39 -19.54
C SER A 450 -13.50 -20.05 -20.47
N GLU A 451 -13.08 -21.01 -21.30
CA GLU A 451 -11.79 -21.15 -22.02
C GLU A 451 -11.34 -19.99 -22.93
N GLY A 452 -12.19 -19.02 -23.26
CA GLY A 452 -11.86 -17.90 -24.17
C GLY A 452 -10.86 -16.88 -23.63
N LEU A 453 -10.47 -16.99 -22.35
CA LEU A 453 -9.54 -16.10 -21.66
C LEU A 453 -8.15 -16.71 -21.43
N GLN A 454 -7.94 -17.97 -21.81
CA GLN A 454 -6.75 -18.73 -21.46
C GLN A 454 -5.49 -18.20 -22.15
N VAL A 455 -4.43 -18.00 -21.37
CA VAL A 455 -3.10 -17.64 -21.83
C VAL A 455 -2.46 -18.86 -22.51
N PRO A 456 -1.93 -18.73 -23.74
CA PRO A 456 -1.24 -19.82 -24.42
C PRO A 456 -0.10 -20.41 -23.57
N GLY A 457 -0.04 -21.73 -23.48
CA GLY A 457 0.98 -22.45 -22.70
C GLY A 457 0.63 -22.68 -21.23
N VAL A 458 -0.55 -22.25 -20.76
CA VAL A 458 -1.05 -22.59 -19.42
C VAL A 458 -1.94 -23.83 -19.48
N ARG A 459 -1.79 -24.77 -18.55
CA ARG A 459 -2.62 -26.00 -18.43
C ARG A 459 -3.39 -26.00 -17.11
N TYR A 460 -4.60 -26.57 -17.10
CA TYR A 460 -5.35 -26.84 -15.87
C TYR A 460 -5.36 -28.34 -15.64
N LEU A 461 -4.90 -28.77 -14.46
CA LEU A 461 -4.66 -30.19 -14.16
C LEU A 461 -5.50 -30.66 -12.95
N PRO A 462 -6.12 -31.84 -13.03
CA PRO A 462 -6.25 -32.69 -14.22
C PRO A 462 -7.09 -32.05 -15.34
N ASP A 463 -8.02 -31.16 -14.97
CA ASP A 463 -8.89 -30.40 -15.85
C ASP A 463 -9.36 -29.08 -15.17
N PRO A 464 -9.95 -28.13 -15.91
CA PRO A 464 -10.51 -26.90 -15.34
C PRO A 464 -11.62 -27.16 -14.31
N GLU A 465 -12.43 -28.21 -14.48
CA GLU A 465 -13.51 -28.57 -13.57
C GLU A 465 -13.00 -28.93 -12.16
N ALA A 466 -11.89 -29.66 -12.04
CA ALA A 466 -11.28 -29.98 -10.76
C ALA A 466 -10.77 -28.72 -10.04
N VAL A 467 -10.24 -27.75 -10.79
CA VAL A 467 -9.85 -26.44 -10.24
C VAL A 467 -11.09 -25.65 -9.81
N GLN A 468 -12.16 -25.63 -10.60
CA GLN A 468 -13.44 -25.02 -10.22
C GLN A 468 -14.01 -25.68 -8.94
N ASP A 469 -13.93 -26.99 -8.82
CA ASP A 469 -14.37 -27.75 -7.65
C ASP A 469 -13.57 -27.34 -6.40
N PHE A 470 -12.26 -27.17 -6.53
CA PHE A 470 -11.44 -26.63 -5.45
C PHE A 470 -11.90 -25.23 -5.05
N LEU A 471 -12.06 -24.32 -6.00
CA LEU A 471 -12.47 -22.93 -5.73
C LEU A 471 -13.84 -22.87 -5.05
N THR A 472 -14.79 -23.70 -5.48
CA THR A 472 -16.15 -23.77 -4.92
C THR A 472 -16.16 -24.33 -3.49
N ARG A 473 -15.36 -25.36 -3.22
CA ARG A 473 -15.36 -26.05 -1.91
C ARG A 473 -14.48 -25.37 -0.87
N TYR A 474 -13.39 -24.76 -1.31
CA TYR A 474 -12.28 -24.35 -0.45
C TYR A 474 -11.80 -22.91 -0.65
N GLY A 475 -12.27 -22.21 -1.69
CA GLY A 475 -11.80 -20.86 -2.01
C GLY A 475 -11.97 -19.86 -0.87
N ASP A 476 -12.98 -20.04 -0.02
CA ASP A 476 -13.27 -19.23 1.16
C ASP A 476 -12.51 -19.65 2.43
N GLN A 477 -11.65 -20.67 2.34
CA GLN A 477 -10.89 -21.21 3.48
C GLN A 477 -9.39 -21.31 3.20
N CYS A 478 -8.97 -20.94 1.99
CA CYS A 478 -7.61 -21.12 1.54
C CYS A 478 -6.63 -20.22 2.29
N THR A 479 -5.38 -20.69 2.38
CA THR A 479 -4.23 -19.89 2.78
C THR A 479 -3.18 -19.96 1.68
N VAL A 480 -2.62 -18.81 1.30
CA VAL A 480 -1.53 -18.75 0.34
C VAL A 480 -0.22 -19.10 1.04
N VAL A 481 0.56 -20.02 0.49
CA VAL A 481 1.85 -20.45 1.04
C VAL A 481 2.97 -20.18 0.05
N VAL A 482 4.01 -19.50 0.52
CA VAL A 482 5.20 -19.12 -0.25
C VAL A 482 6.50 -19.67 0.36
N GLY A 483 7.50 -19.93 -0.48
CA GLY A 483 8.71 -20.69 -0.14
C GLY A 483 9.82 -19.91 0.62
N PRO A 484 10.88 -20.62 1.10
CA PRO A 484 12.00 -20.04 1.86
C PRO A 484 12.97 -19.16 1.08
N GLY A 485 13.11 -19.45 -0.21
CA GLY A 485 14.18 -18.95 -1.07
C GLY A 485 13.64 -18.63 -2.46
N SER A 486 12.36 -18.31 -2.50
CA SER A 486 11.65 -17.84 -3.68
C SER A 486 12.46 -16.72 -4.34
N GLY A 487 12.71 -16.85 -5.64
CA GLY A 487 12.93 -15.66 -6.44
C GLY A 487 11.77 -14.70 -6.14
N HIS A 488 12.06 -13.41 -6.01
CA HIS A 488 11.11 -12.33 -5.68
C HIS A 488 9.71 -12.52 -6.30
N TRP A 489 9.64 -13.12 -7.49
CA TRP A 489 8.42 -13.48 -8.19
C TRP A 489 7.45 -14.43 -7.47
N ASP A 490 7.87 -15.54 -6.85
CA ASP A 490 6.90 -16.49 -6.26
C ASP A 490 6.13 -15.85 -5.09
N VAL A 491 6.81 -15.02 -4.31
CA VAL A 491 6.21 -14.23 -3.23
C VAL A 491 5.24 -13.21 -3.79
N GLU A 492 5.68 -12.45 -4.79
CA GLU A 492 4.85 -11.44 -5.43
C GLU A 492 3.58 -12.04 -6.05
N LEU A 493 3.70 -13.19 -6.72
CA LEU A 493 2.57 -13.93 -7.29
C LEU A 493 1.63 -14.47 -6.21
N GLY A 494 2.17 -14.97 -5.10
CA GLY A 494 1.40 -15.34 -3.91
C GLY A 494 0.59 -14.16 -3.35
N PHE A 495 1.21 -12.98 -3.23
CA PHE A 495 0.50 -11.77 -2.80
C PHE A 495 -0.60 -11.35 -3.76
N ARG A 496 -0.36 -11.40 -5.07
CA ARG A 496 -1.40 -11.09 -6.05
C ARG A 496 -2.61 -12.00 -5.89
N LEU A 497 -2.40 -13.29 -5.62
CA LEU A 497 -3.48 -14.23 -5.30
C LEU A 497 -4.15 -13.90 -3.96
N LYS A 498 -3.39 -13.65 -2.88
CA LYS A 498 -3.92 -13.18 -1.58
C LYS A 498 -4.89 -12.02 -1.79
N THR A 499 -4.46 -11.03 -2.55
CA THR A 499 -5.16 -9.77 -2.77
C THR A 499 -6.37 -9.94 -3.68
N VAL A 500 -6.28 -10.75 -4.73
CA VAL A 500 -7.41 -11.08 -5.62
C VAL A 500 -8.49 -11.88 -4.88
N PHE A 501 -8.11 -12.96 -4.20
CA PHE A 501 -9.06 -13.75 -3.42
C PHE A 501 -9.68 -12.92 -2.29
N GLY A 502 -8.88 -12.10 -1.60
CA GLY A 502 -9.37 -11.26 -0.52
C GLY A 502 -10.43 -10.26 -0.99
N ALA A 503 -10.18 -9.61 -2.13
CA ALA A 503 -11.12 -8.66 -2.72
C ALA A 503 -12.39 -9.31 -3.28
N LEU A 504 -12.31 -10.53 -3.83
CA LEU A 504 -13.50 -11.29 -4.27
C LEU A 504 -14.37 -11.70 -3.07
N LEU A 505 -13.73 -12.12 -1.98
CA LEU A 505 -14.41 -12.62 -0.79
C LEU A 505 -14.79 -11.53 0.21
N GLY A 506 -14.28 -10.30 0.03
CA GLY A 506 -14.45 -9.17 0.94
C GLY A 506 -13.87 -9.40 2.34
N ARG A 507 -12.72 -10.08 2.43
CA ARG A 507 -12.03 -10.40 3.70
C ARG A 507 -10.53 -10.62 3.47
N THR A 508 -9.73 -10.52 4.52
CA THR A 508 -8.29 -10.84 4.44
C THR A 508 -8.08 -12.35 4.19
N VAL A 509 -7.31 -12.69 3.15
CA VAL A 509 -6.79 -14.04 2.93
C VAL A 509 -5.42 -14.16 3.59
N PRO A 510 -5.18 -15.17 4.44
CA PRO A 510 -3.86 -15.34 5.05
C PRO A 510 -2.80 -15.71 4.01
N ILE A 511 -1.61 -15.14 4.15
CA ILE A 511 -0.40 -15.57 3.46
C ILE A 511 0.61 -16.04 4.51
N LYS A 512 1.25 -17.18 4.27
CA LYS A 512 2.20 -17.81 5.20
C LYS A 512 3.45 -18.24 4.47
N THR A 513 4.57 -18.19 5.17
CA THR A 513 5.82 -18.78 4.70
C THR A 513 5.87 -20.26 5.04
N TRP A 514 6.69 -21.03 4.33
CA TRP A 514 6.89 -22.47 4.58
C TRP A 514 7.23 -22.83 6.04
N PHE A 515 7.93 -21.96 6.79
CA PHE A 515 8.29 -22.24 8.19
C PHE A 515 7.11 -22.02 9.14
N MET A 516 6.09 -21.25 8.73
CA MET A 516 4.82 -21.09 9.42
C MET A 516 3.76 -22.10 8.95
N ILE A 517 4.11 -23.07 8.10
CA ILE A 517 3.14 -24.02 7.55
C ILE A 517 2.46 -24.86 8.64
N GLU A 518 3.15 -25.07 9.77
CA GLU A 518 2.58 -25.78 10.93
C GLU A 518 1.31 -25.11 11.48
N GLU A 519 1.15 -23.79 11.29
CA GLU A 519 -0.05 -23.05 11.70
C GLU A 519 -1.25 -23.27 10.78
N VAL A 520 -1.02 -23.77 9.57
CA VAL A 520 -2.00 -23.82 8.47
C VAL A 520 -2.02 -25.18 7.75
N TRP A 521 -1.50 -26.21 8.38
CA TRP A 521 -1.41 -27.57 7.86
C TRP A 521 -2.76 -28.30 7.71
N ASP A 522 -3.85 -27.78 8.29
CA ASP A 522 -5.15 -28.42 8.41
C ASP A 522 -6.22 -27.77 7.53
N ARG A 523 -5.82 -26.84 6.68
CA ARG A 523 -6.69 -26.09 5.79
C ARG A 523 -6.24 -26.21 4.33
N PRO A 524 -7.13 -25.92 3.37
CA PRO A 524 -6.77 -25.88 1.96
C PRO A 524 -5.69 -24.84 1.68
N LEU A 525 -4.76 -25.14 0.76
CA LEU A 525 -3.63 -24.27 0.45
C LEU A 525 -3.67 -23.78 -1.00
N ILE A 526 -3.11 -22.59 -1.24
CA ILE A 526 -2.68 -22.16 -2.57
C ILE A 526 -1.16 -22.06 -2.51
N VAL A 527 -0.48 -22.83 -3.35
CA VAL A 527 0.99 -22.91 -3.37
C VAL A 527 1.49 -22.41 -4.70
N VAL A 528 2.33 -21.37 -4.67
CA VAL A 528 2.94 -20.80 -5.87
C VAL A 528 4.44 -21.06 -5.85
N GLY A 529 4.97 -21.48 -6.99
CA GLY A 529 6.40 -21.49 -7.25
C GLY A 529 6.98 -22.86 -7.55
N ARG A 530 8.23 -22.86 -7.99
CA ARG A 530 8.91 -24.05 -8.51
C ARG A 530 9.58 -24.86 -7.40
N PRO A 531 9.68 -26.19 -7.53
CA PRO A 531 10.36 -27.04 -6.54
C PRO A 531 11.83 -26.65 -6.36
N ALA A 532 12.50 -26.07 -7.36
CA ALA A 532 13.88 -25.63 -7.21
C ALA A 532 14.09 -24.60 -6.09
N LEU A 533 13.07 -23.78 -5.79
CA LEU A 533 13.16 -22.63 -4.88
C LEU A 533 12.13 -22.68 -3.73
N ASN A 534 11.07 -23.49 -3.86
CA ASN A 534 10.00 -23.61 -2.89
C ASN A 534 9.93 -25.04 -2.29
N PHE A 535 10.25 -25.17 -1.00
CA PHE A 535 10.26 -26.45 -0.28
C PHE A 535 8.88 -27.14 -0.27
N ILE A 536 7.79 -26.38 -0.20
CA ILE A 536 6.44 -26.95 -0.23
C ILE A 536 6.12 -27.49 -1.62
N ALA A 537 6.52 -26.77 -2.67
CA ALA A 537 6.43 -27.26 -4.04
C ALA A 537 7.24 -28.56 -4.25
N GLN A 538 8.42 -28.69 -3.63
CA GLN A 538 9.18 -29.96 -3.66
C GLN A 538 8.37 -31.11 -3.07
N ILE A 539 7.76 -30.90 -1.89
CA ILE A 539 6.95 -31.92 -1.21
C ILE A 539 5.77 -32.35 -2.08
N ILE A 540 5.06 -31.39 -2.65
CA ILE A 540 3.94 -31.64 -3.57
C ILE A 540 4.43 -32.49 -4.75
N GLU A 541 5.49 -32.07 -5.42
CA GLU A 541 6.00 -32.77 -6.60
C GLU A 541 6.52 -34.18 -6.33
N PHE A 542 7.03 -34.47 -5.13
CA PHE A 542 7.39 -35.85 -4.75
C PHE A 542 6.18 -36.80 -4.82
N GLY A 543 4.98 -36.31 -4.46
CA GLY A 543 3.74 -37.08 -4.50
C GLY A 543 3.07 -37.12 -5.88
N LEU A 544 3.48 -36.27 -6.82
CA LEU A 544 2.86 -36.18 -8.15
C LEU A 544 3.50 -37.14 -9.17
N PRO A 545 2.73 -37.65 -10.14
CA PRO A 545 3.29 -38.39 -11.26
C PRO A 545 4.13 -37.47 -12.16
N PRO A 546 5.16 -37.99 -12.87
CA PRO A 546 6.14 -37.17 -13.61
C PRO A 546 5.54 -36.14 -14.57
N GLU A 547 4.46 -36.48 -15.27
CA GLU A 547 3.76 -35.64 -16.24
C GLU A 547 3.01 -34.45 -15.61
N SER A 548 2.77 -34.49 -14.30
CA SER A 548 2.11 -33.42 -13.53
C SER A 548 3.12 -32.55 -12.75
N ARG A 549 4.42 -32.68 -13.03
CA ARG A 549 5.48 -31.91 -12.35
C ARG A 549 5.91 -30.71 -13.18
N ALA A 550 6.37 -29.64 -12.53
CA ALA A 550 6.86 -28.45 -13.23
C ALA A 550 8.06 -28.78 -14.14
N CYS A 551 8.90 -29.74 -13.77
CA CYS A 551 10.05 -30.17 -14.58
C CYS A 551 9.68 -30.85 -15.91
N ALA A 552 8.42 -31.24 -16.11
CA ALA A 552 7.94 -31.84 -17.36
C ALA A 552 7.47 -30.79 -18.39
N LEU A 553 7.38 -29.52 -17.99
CA LEU A 553 6.96 -28.42 -18.85
C LEU A 553 8.15 -27.81 -19.61
N ALA A 554 7.88 -27.31 -20.82
CA ALA A 554 8.86 -26.50 -21.55
C ALA A 554 9.03 -25.11 -20.91
N PRO A 555 10.16 -24.41 -21.13
CA PRO A 555 10.31 -23.00 -20.73
C PRO A 555 9.15 -22.14 -21.27
N GLY A 556 8.60 -21.27 -20.43
CA GLY A 556 7.44 -20.43 -20.75
C GLY A 556 6.07 -21.13 -20.71
N GLU A 557 5.99 -22.43 -20.39
CA GLU A 557 4.75 -23.14 -20.09
C GLU A 557 4.49 -23.20 -18.58
N GLY A 558 3.21 -23.18 -18.17
CA GLY A 558 2.78 -23.23 -16.78
C GLY A 558 1.52 -24.07 -16.56
N PHE A 559 1.18 -24.33 -15.30
CA PHE A 559 -0.10 -24.96 -14.95
C PHE A 559 -0.71 -24.41 -13.67
N VAL A 560 -2.01 -24.66 -13.53
CA VAL A 560 -2.78 -24.58 -12.30
C VAL A 560 -3.33 -25.97 -12.01
N GLN A 561 -2.92 -26.58 -10.90
CA GLN A 561 -3.23 -27.97 -10.60
C GLN A 561 -3.94 -28.10 -9.26
N MET A 562 -5.07 -28.82 -9.24
CA MET A 562 -5.67 -29.30 -8.00
C MET A 562 -4.93 -30.56 -7.54
N VAL A 563 -4.53 -30.58 -6.28
CA VAL A 563 -3.83 -31.71 -5.64
C VAL A 563 -4.58 -32.09 -4.36
N ASP A 564 -5.14 -33.29 -4.33
CA ASP A 564 -5.70 -33.86 -3.10
C ASP A 564 -4.58 -34.28 -2.15
N ARG A 565 -4.73 -33.94 -0.86
CA ARG A 565 -3.74 -34.27 0.19
C ARG A 565 -2.29 -33.99 -0.25
N PRO A 566 -1.99 -32.73 -0.62
CA PRO A 566 -0.73 -32.32 -1.26
C PRO A 566 0.53 -32.58 -0.42
N LEU A 567 0.34 -32.78 0.88
CA LEU A 567 1.39 -33.02 1.85
C LEU A 567 1.61 -34.53 2.16
N GLY A 568 0.87 -35.41 1.48
CA GLY A 568 1.04 -36.86 1.45
C GLY A 568 0.69 -37.63 2.73
N ASP A 569 0.78 -38.96 2.64
CA ASP A 569 0.89 -39.90 3.77
C ASP A 569 2.39 -40.10 4.12
N PRO A 570 2.77 -40.50 5.36
CA PRO A 570 4.17 -40.52 5.78
C PRO A 570 5.05 -41.36 4.85
N MET A 571 6.06 -40.74 4.24
CA MET A 571 7.09 -41.50 3.53
C MET A 571 7.94 -42.25 4.56
N GLY A 572 7.67 -43.55 4.68
CA GLY A 572 8.48 -44.47 5.46
C GLY A 572 9.88 -44.60 4.86
N GLY A 573 10.89 -44.16 5.62
CA GLY A 573 12.30 -44.35 5.31
C GLY A 573 12.92 -43.15 4.60
N TRP A 574 13.79 -42.44 5.31
CA TRP A 574 15.22 -42.21 5.04
C TRP A 574 15.74 -41.23 6.10
N ASN A 575 16.96 -41.46 6.57
CA ASN A 575 17.51 -41.02 7.86
C ASN A 575 17.50 -39.50 8.14
N THR A 576 16.94 -39.16 9.32
CA THR A 576 17.34 -38.16 10.33
C THR A 576 17.54 -36.67 9.96
N SER A 577 16.79 -35.80 10.68
CA SER A 577 16.80 -34.32 10.76
C SER A 577 15.72 -33.60 9.93
N PRO A 578 15.38 -32.33 10.29
CA PRO A 578 14.10 -31.65 10.63
C PRO A 578 12.73 -32.23 10.23
N ARG A 579 12.67 -33.22 9.34
CA ARG A 579 11.44 -33.87 8.87
C ARG A 579 10.64 -34.57 9.97
N GLU A 580 11.23 -34.95 11.10
CA GLU A 580 10.48 -35.62 12.19
C GLU A 580 9.60 -34.66 13.02
N LYS A 581 9.78 -33.34 12.89
CA LYS A 581 8.80 -32.36 13.38
C LYS A 581 7.56 -32.26 12.47
N LEU A 582 7.60 -32.84 11.26
CA LEU A 582 6.53 -32.81 10.24
C LEU A 582 5.42 -33.85 10.47
N LEU A 583 5.24 -34.35 11.70
CA LEU A 583 4.31 -35.44 12.04
C LEU A 583 2.81 -35.12 11.83
N GLY A 584 2.42 -33.88 11.48
CA GLY A 584 1.02 -33.57 11.15
C GLY A 584 0.77 -33.00 9.76
N PHE A 585 1.60 -33.39 8.78
CA PHE A 585 1.32 -33.24 7.34
C PHE A 585 0.01 -33.94 6.88
N ARG A 586 -0.69 -34.66 7.79
CA ARG A 586 -1.86 -35.51 7.55
C ARG A 586 -3.19 -34.75 7.32
N LYS A 587 -3.26 -33.43 7.53
CA LYS A 587 -4.54 -32.72 7.66
C LYS A 587 -4.91 -31.81 6.50
N CYS A 588 -3.98 -31.50 5.59
CA CYS A 588 -4.28 -30.59 4.47
C CYS A 588 -5.22 -31.32 3.49
N PRO A 589 -6.47 -30.86 3.30
CA PRO A 589 -7.43 -31.59 2.49
C PRO A 589 -7.11 -31.52 1.00
N ALA A 590 -6.64 -30.37 0.51
CA ALA A 590 -6.29 -30.13 -0.88
C ALA A 590 -5.38 -28.91 -1.03
N ALA A 591 -4.66 -28.81 -2.15
CA ALA A 591 -4.02 -27.57 -2.59
C ALA A 591 -4.33 -27.24 -4.04
N LEU A 592 -4.31 -25.95 -4.33
CA LEU A 592 -4.13 -25.42 -5.68
C LEU A 592 -2.63 -25.11 -5.87
N TYR A 593 -1.94 -25.94 -6.65
CA TYR A 593 -0.52 -25.80 -6.95
C TYR A 593 -0.33 -25.08 -8.29
N ILE A 594 0.43 -23.99 -8.29
CA ILE A 594 0.66 -23.13 -9.46
C ILE A 594 2.16 -23.04 -9.72
N ALA A 595 2.60 -23.56 -10.86
CA ALA A 595 4.01 -23.63 -11.23
C ALA A 595 4.20 -23.62 -12.76
N GLY A 596 5.45 -23.54 -13.20
CA GLY A 596 5.81 -23.66 -14.62
C GLY A 596 7.24 -24.16 -14.82
N GLY A 597 7.61 -24.39 -16.09
CA GLY A 597 8.97 -24.84 -16.45
C GLY A 597 10.05 -23.84 -16.04
N ASP A 598 9.69 -22.55 -15.99
CA ASP A 598 10.51 -21.43 -15.53
C ASP A 598 9.65 -20.35 -14.82
N ASP A 599 10.26 -19.21 -14.49
CA ASP A 599 9.56 -18.09 -13.84
C ASP A 599 8.49 -17.49 -14.76
N ASP A 600 8.73 -17.44 -16.07
CA ASP A 600 7.75 -16.93 -17.05
C ASP A 600 6.50 -17.82 -17.11
N GLY A 601 6.68 -19.14 -17.14
CA GLY A 601 5.59 -20.11 -17.05
C GLY A 601 4.77 -19.98 -15.76
N THR A 602 5.45 -19.82 -14.61
CA THR A 602 4.79 -19.65 -13.30
C THR A 602 3.97 -18.36 -13.24
N LYS A 603 4.52 -17.25 -13.78
CA LYS A 603 3.80 -15.97 -13.92
C LYS A 603 2.57 -16.12 -14.81
N LYS A 604 2.73 -16.71 -16.00
CA LYS A 604 1.62 -16.94 -16.94
C LYS A 604 0.49 -17.73 -16.30
N ALA A 605 0.78 -18.83 -15.61
CA ALA A 605 -0.23 -19.65 -14.95
C ALA A 605 -0.97 -18.89 -13.84
N THR A 606 -0.23 -18.13 -13.03
CA THR A 606 -0.83 -17.32 -11.95
C THR A 606 -1.72 -16.22 -12.52
N TYR A 607 -1.26 -15.48 -13.52
CA TYR A 607 -2.03 -14.42 -14.15
C TYR A 607 -3.24 -14.93 -14.91
N ASP A 608 -3.13 -16.11 -15.53
CA ASP A 608 -4.26 -16.77 -16.17
C ASP A 608 -5.36 -17.11 -15.15
N LEU A 609 -5.00 -17.71 -14.01
CA LEU A 609 -5.93 -17.98 -12.93
C LEU A 609 -6.61 -16.69 -12.45
N ILE A 610 -5.82 -15.66 -12.13
CA ILE A 610 -6.34 -14.36 -11.68
C ILE A 610 -7.31 -13.79 -12.71
N ARG A 611 -6.95 -13.79 -13.99
CA ARG A 611 -7.81 -13.27 -15.06
C ARG A 611 -9.14 -14.01 -15.12
N ARG A 612 -9.13 -15.33 -14.98
CA ARG A 612 -10.33 -16.17 -15.06
C ARG A 612 -11.23 -16.06 -13.84
N ILE A 613 -10.71 -15.71 -12.66
CA ILE A 613 -11.53 -15.53 -11.44
C ILE A 613 -11.95 -14.08 -11.18
N TRP A 614 -11.18 -13.11 -11.67
CA TRP A 614 -11.43 -11.69 -11.43
C TRP A 614 -12.52 -11.14 -12.36
N HIS A 615 -12.46 -11.46 -13.65
CA HIS A 615 -13.40 -10.92 -14.65
C HIS A 615 -14.67 -11.79 -14.78
N PRO A 616 -15.87 -11.20 -14.74
CA PRO A 616 -17.12 -11.93 -14.96
C PRO A 616 -17.26 -12.41 -16.40
N GLU A 617 -17.95 -13.54 -16.60
CA GLU A 617 -18.32 -14.01 -17.94
C GLU A 617 -19.19 -12.96 -18.65
N GLY A 618 -18.81 -12.59 -19.88
CA GLY A 618 -19.59 -11.67 -20.73
C GLY A 618 -19.07 -10.24 -20.80
N GLU A 619 -18.10 -9.84 -19.98
CA GLU A 619 -17.34 -8.62 -20.24
C GLU A 619 -16.23 -8.90 -21.26
N ALA A 620 -16.13 -8.06 -22.29
CA ALA A 620 -15.04 -8.14 -23.25
C ALA A 620 -13.73 -7.88 -22.51
N ALA A 621 -12.99 -8.94 -22.17
CA ALA A 621 -11.60 -8.78 -21.78
C ALA A 621 -10.93 -7.94 -22.87
N PRO A 622 -10.28 -6.80 -22.54
CA PRO A 622 -9.62 -5.98 -23.53
C PRO A 622 -8.74 -6.89 -24.39
N ARG A 623 -8.85 -6.81 -25.73
CA ARG A 623 -8.01 -7.60 -26.63
C ARG A 623 -6.55 -7.26 -26.35
N VAL A 624 -5.89 -8.09 -25.55
CA VAL A 624 -4.46 -7.98 -25.29
C VAL A 624 -3.73 -8.40 -26.55
N TRP A 625 -2.98 -7.47 -27.13
CA TRP A 625 -2.06 -7.77 -28.22
C TRP A 625 -0.84 -8.49 -27.63
N TRP A 626 -0.87 -9.82 -27.69
CA TRP A 626 0.29 -10.68 -27.46
C TRP A 626 1.13 -10.69 -28.73
N VAL A 627 2.05 -9.73 -28.87
CA VAL A 627 3.17 -9.82 -29.82
C VAL A 627 4.45 -9.33 -29.18
#